data_AF-A0A6L9KH70-F1
#
_entry.id   AF-A0A6L9KH70-F1
#
_cell.length_a   1.000
_cell.length_b   1.000
_cell.length_c   1.000
_cell.angle_alpha   90.00
_cell.angle_beta   90.00
_cell.angle_gamma   90.00
#
_symmetry.space_group_name_H-M   'P 1'
#
loop_
_entity.id
_entity.type
_entity.pdbx_description
1 polymer ?
#
loop_
_entity_poly.entity_id
_entity_poly.type
_entity_poly.pdbx_seq_one_letter_code
_entity_poly.pdbx_strand_id
1 'polypeptide(L)'
;MKNEKNTDQEKLMENQQEQSIAKKKPGKLGAFILQHKMVFTLLLGLLIVALWAFIKMSIMENNFEKHTLKMQSDYENKIDSLTAKQLVLTSKVFSWAIRSELTRENKEQVNQFFLSFIQEPGVTNVKLVDTNTSIVLLSTDKNDEGSVFTNPALLTDNPIYQTKDSTLLIICPVMGLNNKIGALVIEYKKQ
;
A
#
# COMPACT_ATOMS: atom_id res chain seq x y z
N MET A 1 109.18 -14.57 10.56
CA MET A 1 108.27 -13.60 11.22
C MET A 1 108.02 -12.42 10.30
N LYS A 2 106.88 -12.41 9.59
CA LYS A 2 106.18 -11.22 9.08
C LYS A 2 104.95 -11.61 8.27
N ASN A 3 103.89 -10.81 8.48
CA ASN A 3 102.68 -10.61 7.66
C ASN A 3 101.42 -11.46 7.94
N GLU A 4 100.87 -11.31 9.16
CA GLU A 4 99.43 -11.14 9.37
C GLU A 4 98.98 -9.78 8.79
N LYS A 5 98.73 -9.71 7.48
CA LYS A 5 98.06 -8.55 6.84
C LYS A 5 97.11 -9.03 5.75
N ASN A 6 96.31 -10.04 6.04
CA ASN A 6 95.31 -10.52 5.08
C ASN A 6 93.98 -10.93 5.74
N THR A 7 93.65 -10.34 6.88
CA THR A 7 92.41 -10.64 7.64
C THR A 7 91.58 -9.38 7.91
N ASP A 8 92.09 -8.19 7.57
CA ASP A 8 91.37 -6.92 7.77
C ASP A 8 90.63 -6.42 6.52
N GLN A 9 90.81 -7.04 5.35
CA GLN A 9 90.09 -6.64 4.13
C GLN A 9 88.74 -7.34 3.94
N GLU A 10 88.49 -8.46 4.62
CA GLU A 10 87.20 -9.16 4.54
C GLU A 10 86.16 -8.57 5.52
N LYS A 11 86.61 -7.89 6.59
CA LYS A 11 85.73 -7.19 7.56
C LYS A 11 85.29 -5.80 7.15
N LEU A 12 85.79 -5.26 6.03
CA LEU A 12 85.41 -3.94 5.53
C LEU A 12 84.29 -3.98 4.48
N MET A 13 83.92 -5.17 3.97
CA MET A 13 82.85 -5.31 2.97
C MET A 13 81.52 -5.79 3.55
N GLU A 14 81.51 -6.39 4.75
CA GLU A 14 80.26 -6.88 5.36
C GLU A 14 79.49 -5.78 6.12
N ASN A 15 80.15 -4.68 6.52
CA ASN A 15 79.53 -3.63 7.34
C ASN A 15 78.99 -2.42 6.54
N GLN A 16 78.94 -2.52 5.20
CA GLN A 16 78.40 -1.46 4.34
C GLN A 16 77.09 -1.84 3.62
N GLN A 17 76.55 -3.04 3.84
CA GLN A 17 75.31 -3.48 3.17
C GLN A 17 74.04 -3.53 4.03
N GLU A 18 74.09 -3.30 5.35
CA GLU A 18 72.87 -3.14 6.16
C GLU A 18 72.35 -1.69 6.24
N GLN A 19 72.99 -0.74 5.54
CA GLN A 19 72.50 0.63 5.41
C GLN A 19 71.79 0.86 4.06
N SER A 20 70.72 0.11 3.76
CA SER A 20 69.84 0.50 2.64
C SER A 20 68.37 0.07 2.76
N ILE A 21 67.79 0.04 3.97
CA ILE A 21 66.34 0.22 4.05
C ILE A 21 66.10 1.73 4.07
N ALA A 22 65.93 2.29 2.87
CA ALA A 22 65.52 3.66 2.65
C ALA A 22 64.24 3.95 3.46
N LYS A 23 64.41 4.48 4.68
CA LYS A 23 63.34 5.12 5.44
C LYS A 23 62.89 6.31 4.61
N LYS A 24 61.84 6.07 3.81
CA LYS A 24 61.06 7.10 3.14
C LYS A 24 60.74 8.15 4.19
N LYS A 25 61.37 9.33 4.09
CA LYS A 25 61.04 10.47 4.93
C LYS A 25 59.52 10.63 4.85
N PRO A 26 58.78 10.55 5.96
CA PRO A 26 57.39 10.87 5.89
C PRO A 26 57.31 12.32 5.40
N GLY A 27 56.51 12.58 4.36
CA GLY A 27 56.16 13.95 3.98
C GLY A 27 55.68 14.69 5.24
N LYS A 28 55.74 16.03 5.26
CA LYS A 28 55.47 16.85 6.46
C LYS A 28 54.21 16.46 7.26
N LEU A 29 53.23 15.82 6.59
CA LEU A 29 52.04 15.19 7.18
C LEU A 29 52.32 13.90 7.98
N GLY A 30 53.15 12.98 7.49
CA GLY A 30 53.46 11.72 8.17
C GLY A 30 54.31 11.86 9.43
N ALA A 31 55.18 12.88 9.52
CA ALA A 31 55.93 13.17 10.74
C ALA A 31 55.01 13.70 11.86
N PHE A 32 54.02 14.53 11.49
CA PHE A 32 52.98 15.03 12.39
C PHE A 32 52.07 13.91 12.91
N ILE A 33 51.74 12.92 12.05
CA ILE A 33 50.95 11.74 12.41
C ILE A 33 51.67 10.85 13.43
N LEU A 34 53.00 10.70 13.34
CA LEU A 34 53.77 9.92 14.31
C LEU A 34 53.94 10.62 15.67
N GLN A 35 54.07 11.95 15.69
CA GLN A 35 54.20 12.72 16.94
C GLN A 35 52.87 12.86 17.69
N HIS A 36 51.74 12.83 16.97
CA HIS A 36 50.39 12.94 17.56
C HIS A 36 49.54 11.69 17.31
N LYS A 37 50.15 10.49 17.45
CA LYS A 37 49.47 9.19 17.25
C LYS A 37 48.12 9.10 17.96
N MET A 38 48.03 9.57 19.22
CA MET A 38 46.80 9.55 20.02
C MET A 38 45.72 10.51 19.50
N VAL A 39 46.10 11.67 18.98
CA VAL A 39 45.15 12.65 18.42
C VAL A 39 44.64 12.16 17.07
N PHE A 40 45.51 11.54 16.27
CA PHE A 40 45.14 11.02 14.97
C PHE A 40 44.22 9.79 15.06
N THR A 41 44.43 8.90 16.05
CA THR A 41 43.50 7.78 16.31
C THR A 41 42.14 8.27 16.79
N LEU A 42 42.10 9.32 17.62
CA LEU A 42 40.85 9.95 18.05
C LEU A 42 40.09 10.57 16.86
N LEU A 43 40.82 11.31 16.01
CA LEU A 43 40.24 11.99 14.85
C LEU A 43 39.77 10.99 13.79
N LEU A 44 40.50 9.89 13.59
CA LEU A 44 40.10 8.80 12.70
C LEU A 44 38.84 8.09 13.20
N GLY A 45 38.74 7.83 14.51
CA GLY A 45 37.54 7.26 15.13
C GLY A 45 36.31 8.15 14.94
N LEU A 46 36.47 9.47 15.09
CA LEU A 46 35.39 10.44 14.87
C LEU A 46 34.94 10.46 13.40
N LEU A 47 35.88 10.37 12.46
CA LEU A 47 35.61 10.36 11.02
C LEU A 47 34.84 9.10 10.59
N ILE A 48 35.17 7.93 11.17
CA ILE A 48 34.45 6.68 10.92
C ILE A 48 32.99 6.76 11.39
N VAL A 49 32.74 7.31 12.58
CA VAL A 49 31.38 7.48 13.12
C VAL A 49 30.58 8.46 12.26
N ALA A 50 31.19 9.56 11.83
CA ALA A 50 30.56 10.54 10.95
C ALA A 50 30.17 9.95 9.59
N LEU A 51 31.05 9.15 8.98
CA LEU A 51 30.76 8.45 7.72
C LEU A 51 29.62 7.44 7.86
N TRP A 52 29.60 6.67 8.96
CA TRP A 52 28.50 5.74 9.26
C TRP A 52 27.16 6.45 9.43
N ALA A 53 27.14 7.60 10.11
CA ALA A 53 25.95 8.42 10.28
C ALA A 53 25.43 8.96 8.92
N PHE A 54 26.33 9.43 8.06
CA PHE A 54 25.99 9.95 6.73
C PHE A 54 25.39 8.87 5.81
N ILE A 55 25.98 7.66 5.81
CA ILE A 55 25.46 6.52 5.02
C ILE A 55 24.09 6.08 5.53
N LYS A 56 23.89 6.00 6.86
CA LYS A 56 22.58 5.68 7.44
C LYS A 56 21.52 6.72 7.08
N MET A 57 21.87 8.01 7.10
CA MET A 57 20.96 9.10 6.78
C MET A 57 20.44 8.97 5.33
N SER A 58 21.34 8.71 4.38
CA SER A 58 21.00 8.60 2.95
C SER A 58 20.17 7.34 2.60
N ILE A 59 20.39 6.23 3.30
CA ILE A 59 19.61 4.99 3.12
C ILE A 59 18.21 5.10 3.75
N MET A 60 18.05 5.93 4.79
CA MET A 60 16.78 6.12 5.47
C MET A 60 15.78 6.92 4.61
N GLU A 61 16.26 7.95 3.92
CA GLU A 61 15.44 8.80 3.04
C GLU A 61 14.82 8.02 1.86
N ASN A 62 15.60 7.17 1.19
CA ASN A 62 15.13 6.34 0.07
C ASN A 62 14.12 5.25 0.47
N ASN A 63 14.10 4.84 1.75
CA ASN A 63 13.10 3.90 2.26
C ASN A 63 11.84 4.64 2.69
N PHE A 64 11.94 5.83 3.29
CA PHE A 64 10.77 6.60 3.71
C PHE A 64 9.88 7.05 2.54
N GLU A 65 10.42 7.53 1.42
CA GLU A 65 9.60 7.91 0.25
C GLU A 65 8.88 6.72 -0.39
N LYS A 66 9.51 5.54 -0.41
CA LYS A 66 8.88 4.31 -0.90
C LYS A 66 7.86 3.76 0.09
N HIS A 67 8.06 3.97 1.39
CA HIS A 67 7.10 3.61 2.41
C HIS A 67 5.90 4.56 2.40
N THR A 68 6.04 5.87 2.25
CA THR A 68 4.88 6.79 2.22
C THR A 68 4.00 6.58 0.98
N LEU A 69 4.59 6.41 -0.21
CA LEU A 69 3.82 6.20 -1.45
C LEU A 69 3.12 4.84 -1.51
N LYS A 70 3.78 3.76 -1.09
CA LYS A 70 3.13 2.42 -1.01
C LYS A 70 2.11 2.35 0.11
N MET A 71 2.39 2.98 1.25
CA MET A 71 1.40 3.08 2.32
C MET A 71 0.16 3.80 1.82
N GLN A 72 0.31 4.93 1.13
CA GLN A 72 -0.83 5.67 0.62
C GLN A 72 -1.69 4.85 -0.36
N SER A 73 -1.09 4.17 -1.36
CA SER A 73 -1.88 3.35 -2.30
C SER A 73 -2.52 2.13 -1.63
N ASP A 74 -1.84 1.49 -0.68
CA ASP A 74 -2.37 0.33 0.03
C ASP A 74 -3.47 0.74 1.02
N TYR A 75 -3.36 1.92 1.63
CA TYR A 75 -4.40 2.50 2.48
C TYR A 75 -5.61 2.92 1.66
N GLU A 76 -5.43 3.56 0.50
CA GLU A 76 -6.52 3.89 -0.42
C GLU A 76 -7.27 2.64 -0.88
N ASN A 77 -6.56 1.60 -1.33
CA ASN A 77 -7.17 0.33 -1.73
C ASN A 77 -7.87 -0.39 -0.56
N LYS A 78 -7.31 -0.34 0.65
CA LYS A 78 -7.96 -0.88 1.84
C LYS A 78 -9.23 -0.12 2.19
N ILE A 79 -9.19 1.21 2.17
CA ILE A 79 -10.35 2.07 2.41
C ILE A 79 -11.44 1.76 1.37
N ASP A 80 -11.10 1.70 0.08
CA ASP A 80 -12.05 1.34 -0.99
C ASP A 80 -12.67 -0.04 -0.74
N SER A 81 -11.86 -1.04 -0.37
CA SER A 81 -12.36 -2.39 -0.09
C SER A 81 -13.25 -2.47 1.16
N LEU A 82 -12.95 -1.68 2.19
CA LEU A 82 -13.73 -1.58 3.42
C LEU A 82 -15.05 -0.89 3.17
N THR A 83 -15.02 0.23 2.44
CA THR A 83 -16.20 0.97 2.03
C THR A 83 -17.12 0.09 1.18
N ALA A 84 -16.59 -0.60 0.17
CA ALA A 84 -17.39 -1.52 -0.64
C ALA A 84 -18.05 -2.63 0.22
N LYS A 85 -17.30 -3.23 1.16
CA LYS A 85 -17.86 -4.23 2.08
C LYS A 85 -18.95 -3.65 2.98
N GLN A 86 -18.76 -2.43 3.48
CA GLN A 86 -19.75 -1.75 4.30
C GLN A 86 -21.01 -1.44 3.50
N LEU A 87 -20.89 -0.92 2.28
CA LEU A 87 -22.03 -0.66 1.41
C LEU A 87 -22.78 -1.95 1.05
N VAL A 88 -22.08 -3.06 0.81
CA VAL A 88 -22.68 -4.38 0.61
C VAL A 88 -23.43 -4.84 1.86
N LEU A 89 -22.86 -4.66 3.05
CA LEU A 89 -23.52 -4.99 4.31
C LEU A 89 -24.78 -4.15 4.53
N THR A 90 -24.71 -2.83 4.32
CA THR A 90 -25.86 -1.93 4.38
C THR A 90 -26.93 -2.35 3.39
N SER A 91 -26.56 -2.66 2.15
CA SER A 91 -27.49 -3.13 1.11
C SER A 91 -28.14 -4.46 1.49
N LYS A 92 -27.41 -5.35 2.17
CA LYS A 92 -27.94 -6.62 2.68
C LYS A 92 -28.93 -6.43 3.83
N VAL A 93 -28.62 -5.56 4.79
CA VAL A 93 -29.57 -5.25 5.88
C VAL A 93 -30.80 -4.53 5.31
N PHE A 94 -30.60 -3.65 4.32
CA PHE A 94 -31.69 -2.96 3.66
C PHE A 94 -32.59 -3.90 2.87
N SER A 95 -32.03 -4.92 2.20
CA SER A 95 -32.82 -5.95 1.52
C SER A 95 -33.71 -6.74 2.49
N TRP A 96 -33.32 -6.89 3.77
CA TRP A 96 -34.18 -7.50 4.79
C TRP A 96 -35.35 -6.61 5.19
N ALA A 97 -35.13 -5.30 5.31
CA ALA A 97 -36.22 -4.35 5.55
C ALA A 97 -37.22 -4.36 4.38
N ILE A 98 -36.71 -4.36 3.14
CA ILE A 98 -37.54 -4.49 1.94
C ILE A 98 -38.29 -5.82 1.92
N ARG A 99 -37.64 -6.94 2.26
CA ARG A 99 -38.29 -8.25 2.35
C ARG A 99 -39.49 -8.20 3.30
N SER A 100 -39.34 -7.57 4.46
CA SER A 100 -40.41 -7.45 5.46
C SER A 100 -41.67 -6.81 4.86
N GLU A 101 -41.49 -5.72 4.11
CA GLU A 101 -42.59 -4.98 3.50
C GLU A 101 -43.13 -5.64 2.23
N LEU A 102 -42.26 -6.23 1.39
CA LEU A 102 -42.70 -6.97 0.19
C LEU A 102 -43.50 -8.22 0.55
N THR A 103 -43.14 -8.92 1.63
CA THR A 103 -43.90 -10.09 2.11
C THR A 103 -45.30 -9.69 2.61
N ARG A 104 -45.48 -8.43 3.00
CA ARG A 104 -46.77 -7.83 3.41
C ARG A 104 -47.49 -7.13 2.26
N GLU A 105 -46.98 -7.25 1.03
CA GLU A 105 -47.47 -6.56 -0.16
C GLU A 105 -47.48 -5.02 -0.05
N ASN A 106 -46.68 -4.47 0.87
CA ASN A 106 -46.62 -3.04 1.15
C ASN A 106 -45.57 -2.33 0.28
N LYS A 107 -45.86 -2.25 -1.02
CA LYS A 107 -44.96 -1.62 -2.01
C LYS A 107 -44.78 -0.12 -1.78
N GLU A 108 -45.79 0.55 -1.23
CA GLU A 108 -45.70 1.98 -0.92
C GLU A 108 -44.62 2.25 0.13
N GLN A 109 -44.55 1.44 1.18
CA GLN A 109 -43.51 1.59 2.20
C GLN A 109 -42.10 1.33 1.65
N VAL A 110 -41.96 0.39 0.72
CA VAL A 110 -40.69 0.15 0.01
C VAL A 110 -40.28 1.38 -0.80
N ASN A 111 -41.23 2.01 -1.51
CA ASN A 111 -40.98 3.25 -2.24
C ASN A 111 -40.55 4.40 -1.29
N GLN A 112 -41.18 4.54 -0.13
CA GLN A 112 -40.77 5.51 0.89
C GLN A 112 -39.35 5.26 1.41
N PHE A 113 -38.97 4.00 1.62
CA PHE A 113 -37.60 3.65 1.96
C PHE A 113 -36.61 4.07 0.87
N PHE A 114 -36.94 3.88 -0.41
CA PHE A 114 -36.08 4.26 -1.53
C PHE A 114 -35.88 5.77 -1.61
N LEU A 115 -36.98 6.53 -1.46
CA LEU A 115 -36.96 7.99 -1.44
C LEU A 115 -36.20 8.58 -0.24
N SER A 116 -36.12 7.82 0.86
CA SER A 116 -35.31 8.21 2.02
C SER A 116 -33.84 7.86 1.79
N PHE A 117 -33.57 6.68 1.25
CA PHE A 117 -32.21 6.18 1.05
C PHE A 117 -31.45 6.91 -0.08
N ILE A 118 -32.13 7.38 -1.11
CA ILE A 118 -31.52 8.17 -2.20
C ILE A 118 -30.97 9.52 -1.74
N GLN A 119 -31.37 10.00 -0.57
CA GLN A 119 -30.86 11.25 0.02
C GLN A 119 -29.48 11.05 0.64
N GLU A 120 -29.04 9.81 0.85
CA GLU A 120 -27.73 9.50 1.42
C GLU A 120 -26.61 9.87 0.44
N PRO A 121 -25.46 10.36 0.95
CA PRO A 121 -24.36 10.79 0.10
C PRO A 121 -23.84 9.68 -0.83
N GLY A 122 -23.77 9.99 -2.12
CA GLY A 122 -23.20 9.11 -3.13
C GLY A 122 -24.19 8.10 -3.72
N VAL A 123 -25.40 7.94 -3.17
CA VAL A 123 -26.45 7.12 -3.80
C VAL A 123 -27.03 7.88 -4.99
N THR A 124 -27.04 7.27 -6.18
CA THR A 124 -27.55 7.89 -7.41
C THR A 124 -28.86 7.30 -7.89
N ASN A 125 -29.09 6.01 -7.63
CA ASN A 125 -30.33 5.34 -8.01
C ASN A 125 -30.55 4.10 -7.13
N VAL A 126 -31.81 3.81 -6.81
CA VAL A 126 -32.24 2.63 -6.07
C VAL A 126 -33.41 1.98 -6.79
N LYS A 127 -33.29 0.70 -7.09
CA LYS A 127 -34.27 -0.06 -7.87
C LYS A 127 -34.59 -1.40 -7.22
N LEU A 128 -35.82 -1.83 -7.37
CA LEU A 128 -36.27 -3.19 -7.08
C LEU A 128 -36.57 -3.87 -8.41
N VAL A 129 -35.88 -4.96 -8.70
CA VAL A 129 -36.03 -5.75 -9.93
C VAL A 129 -36.70 -7.07 -9.60
N ASP A 130 -37.70 -7.46 -10.39
CA ASP A 130 -38.26 -8.80 -10.35
C ASP A 130 -37.28 -9.78 -10.99
N THR A 131 -36.89 -10.83 -10.28
CA THR A 131 -35.86 -11.75 -10.77
C THR A 131 -36.37 -12.80 -11.75
N ASN A 132 -37.69 -12.96 -11.88
CA ASN A 132 -38.31 -13.87 -12.85
C ASN A 132 -38.50 -13.16 -14.20
N THR A 133 -38.91 -11.90 -14.19
CA THR A 133 -39.17 -11.12 -15.41
C THR A 133 -38.01 -10.20 -15.80
N SER A 134 -37.06 -9.97 -14.90
CA SER A 134 -36.00 -8.95 -15.03
C SER A 134 -36.55 -7.53 -15.22
N ILE A 135 -37.80 -7.29 -14.86
CA ILE A 135 -38.45 -5.97 -14.97
C ILE A 135 -38.23 -5.18 -13.67
N VAL A 136 -37.93 -3.89 -13.80
CA VAL A 136 -37.86 -2.97 -12.67
C VAL A 136 -39.28 -2.71 -12.15
N LEU A 137 -39.55 -3.15 -10.91
CA LEU A 137 -40.83 -2.99 -10.23
C LEU A 137 -41.00 -1.63 -9.57
N LEU A 138 -39.93 -1.11 -8.96
CA LEU A 138 -39.89 0.17 -8.27
C LEU A 138 -38.51 0.80 -8.49
N SER A 139 -38.46 2.12 -8.66
CA SER A 139 -37.22 2.86 -8.82
C SER A 139 -37.35 4.27 -8.27
N THR A 140 -36.23 4.83 -7.80
CA THR A 140 -36.14 6.26 -7.48
C THR A 140 -36.22 7.13 -8.74
N ASP A 141 -35.74 6.60 -9.86
CA ASP A 141 -35.98 7.20 -11.18
C ASP A 141 -37.21 6.55 -11.82
N LYS A 142 -38.29 7.32 -11.97
CA LYS A 142 -39.56 6.84 -12.52
C LYS A 142 -39.47 6.44 -14.00
N ASN A 143 -38.46 6.90 -14.73
CA ASN A 143 -38.25 6.48 -16.12
C ASN A 143 -37.76 5.02 -16.23
N ASP A 144 -37.18 4.49 -15.15
CA ASP A 144 -36.68 3.11 -15.12
C ASP A 144 -37.78 2.08 -14.81
N GLU A 145 -38.89 2.49 -14.20
CA GLU A 145 -39.97 1.56 -13.83
C GLU A 145 -40.61 0.93 -15.07
N GLY A 146 -40.75 -0.40 -15.07
CA GLY A 146 -41.24 -1.16 -16.23
C GLY A 146 -40.17 -1.45 -17.30
N SER A 147 -38.96 -0.91 -17.18
CA SER A 147 -37.84 -1.27 -18.05
C SER A 147 -37.24 -2.63 -17.70
N VAL A 148 -36.56 -3.25 -18.67
CA VAL A 148 -35.83 -4.51 -18.46
C VAL A 148 -34.43 -4.19 -17.95
N PHE A 149 -34.10 -4.70 -16.77
CA PHE A 149 -32.77 -4.61 -16.18
C PHE A 149 -31.99 -5.89 -16.46
N THR A 150 -31.03 -5.82 -17.39
CA THR A 150 -30.20 -6.96 -17.79
C THR A 150 -28.85 -6.91 -17.09
N ASN A 151 -28.67 -7.70 -16.02
CA ASN A 151 -27.36 -7.94 -15.40
C ASN A 151 -27.27 -9.40 -14.94
N PRO A 152 -26.21 -10.17 -15.31
CA PRO A 152 -26.04 -11.55 -14.86
C PRO A 152 -26.00 -11.71 -13.33
N ALA A 153 -25.63 -10.68 -12.58
CA ALA A 153 -25.66 -10.69 -11.12
C ALA A 153 -27.09 -10.74 -10.52
N LEU A 154 -28.14 -10.54 -11.31
CA LEU A 154 -29.51 -10.83 -10.85
C LEU A 154 -29.72 -12.32 -10.56
N LEU A 155 -28.96 -13.20 -11.22
CA LEU A 155 -29.12 -14.64 -11.09
C LEU A 155 -28.49 -15.19 -9.80
N THR A 156 -27.63 -14.42 -9.15
CA THR A 156 -26.91 -14.89 -7.96
C THR A 156 -27.72 -14.72 -6.68
N ASP A 157 -27.48 -15.61 -5.71
CA ASP A 157 -28.16 -15.63 -4.41
C ASP A 157 -27.37 -14.92 -3.31
N ASN A 158 -26.18 -14.42 -3.64
CA ASN A 158 -25.36 -13.61 -2.75
C ASN A 158 -25.33 -12.15 -3.21
N PRO A 159 -25.15 -11.18 -2.30
CA PRO A 159 -24.89 -9.80 -2.68
C PRO A 159 -23.59 -9.69 -3.48
N ILE A 160 -23.64 -8.98 -4.60
CA ILE A 160 -22.49 -8.72 -5.46
C ILE A 160 -22.37 -7.21 -5.66
N TYR A 161 -21.14 -6.73 -5.72
CA TYR A 161 -20.85 -5.38 -6.19
C TYR A 161 -20.02 -5.45 -7.47
N GLN A 162 -20.28 -4.52 -8.39
CA GLN A 162 -19.59 -4.36 -9.66
C GLN A 162 -19.30 -2.87 -9.86
N THR A 163 -18.13 -2.56 -10.42
CA THR A 163 -17.81 -1.18 -10.79
C THR A 163 -17.95 -1.04 -12.30
N LYS A 164 -18.82 -0.12 -12.75
CA LYS A 164 -19.04 0.18 -14.16
C LYS A 164 -18.97 1.69 -14.38
N ASP A 165 -18.08 2.15 -15.25
CA ASP A 165 -18.00 3.55 -15.70
C ASP A 165 -18.08 4.59 -14.57
N SER A 166 -17.28 4.39 -13.52
CA SER A 166 -17.22 5.23 -12.30
C SER A 166 -18.45 5.17 -11.37
N THR A 167 -19.35 4.22 -11.61
CA THR A 167 -20.49 3.91 -10.74
C THR A 167 -20.28 2.54 -10.10
N LEU A 168 -20.39 2.48 -8.77
CA LEU A 168 -20.43 1.23 -8.02
C LEU A 168 -21.88 0.74 -7.97
N LEU A 169 -22.13 -0.39 -8.62
CA LEU A 169 -23.41 -1.07 -8.64
C LEU A 169 -23.41 -2.18 -7.60
N ILE A 170 -24.36 -2.15 -6.67
CA ILE A 170 -24.57 -3.21 -5.68
C ILE A 170 -25.90 -3.89 -5.95
N ILE A 171 -25.86 -5.21 -6.14
CA ILE A 171 -27.03 -6.04 -6.38
C ILE A 171 -27.16 -6.99 -5.21
N CYS A 172 -28.23 -6.84 -4.43
CA CYS A 172 -28.55 -7.69 -3.30
C CYS A 172 -29.87 -8.44 -3.56
N PRO A 173 -29.86 -9.78 -3.57
CA PRO A 173 -31.09 -10.54 -3.72
C PRO A 173 -32.00 -10.34 -2.50
N VAL A 174 -33.29 -10.18 -2.76
CA VAL A 174 -34.34 -10.16 -1.75
C VAL A 174 -34.98 -11.55 -1.76
N MET A 175 -34.59 -12.36 -0.78
CA MET A 175 -35.15 -13.71 -0.64
C MET A 175 -36.53 -13.63 0.01
N GLY A 176 -37.45 -14.47 -0.42
CA GLY A 176 -38.68 -14.84 0.28
C GLY A 176 -38.47 -16.09 1.13
N LEU A 177 -39.55 -16.79 1.49
CA LEU A 177 -39.45 -18.01 2.30
C LEU A 177 -38.72 -19.13 1.53
N ASN A 178 -39.11 -19.37 0.27
CA ASN A 178 -38.60 -20.47 -0.54
C ASN A 178 -37.98 -20.03 -1.87
N ASN A 179 -38.21 -18.80 -2.30
CA ASN A 179 -37.82 -18.28 -3.61
C ASN A 179 -37.29 -16.85 -3.49
N LYS A 180 -36.53 -16.40 -4.50
CA LYS A 180 -36.15 -15.00 -4.64
C LYS A 180 -37.35 -14.19 -5.12
N ILE A 181 -37.76 -13.20 -4.33
CA ILE A 181 -38.94 -12.36 -4.60
C ILE A 181 -38.57 -11.04 -5.29
N GLY A 182 -37.29 -10.74 -5.37
CA GLY A 182 -36.75 -9.61 -6.11
C GLY A 182 -35.25 -9.46 -5.91
N ALA A 183 -34.68 -8.42 -6.49
CA ALA A 183 -33.32 -7.98 -6.29
C ALA A 183 -33.30 -6.47 -6.07
N LEU A 184 -32.68 -6.05 -4.98
CA LEU A 184 -32.36 -4.67 -4.70
C LEU A 184 -31.11 -4.30 -5.50
N VAL A 185 -31.19 -3.24 -6.29
CA VAL A 185 -30.09 -2.69 -7.06
C VAL A 185 -29.85 -1.27 -6.57
N ILE A 186 -28.63 -0.97 -6.16
CA ILE A 186 -28.22 0.37 -5.73
C ILE A 186 -27.03 0.81 -6.55
N GLU A 187 -27.13 2.00 -7.11
CA GLU A 187 -26.06 2.67 -7.84
C GLU A 187 -25.45 3.74 -6.95
N TYR A 188 -24.13 3.72 -6.80
CA TYR A 188 -23.36 4.72 -6.09
C TYR A 188 -22.38 5.40 -7.04
N LYS A 189 -22.29 6.73 -6.97
CA LYS A 189 -21.23 7.48 -7.65
C LYS A 189 -19.93 7.32 -6.88
N LYS A 190 -18.87 6.83 -7.53
CA LYS A 190 -17.53 6.85 -6.94
C LYS A 190 -17.07 8.32 -6.85
N GLN A 191 -16.72 8.76 -5.64
CA GLN A 191 -16.13 10.09 -5.40
C GLN A 191 -14.68 10.13 -5.87
#